data_AF-A0A955R7U7-F1
#
_entry.id   AF-A0A955R7U7-F1
#
_cell.length_a   1.000
_cell.length_b   1.000
_cell.length_c   1.000
_cell.angle_alpha   90.00
_cell.angle_beta   90.00
_cell.angle_gamma   90.00
#
_symmetry.space_group_name_H-M   'P 1'
#
loop_
_entity.id
_entity.type
_entity.pdbx_description
1 polymer ?
#
loop_
_entity_poly.entity_id
_entity_poly.type
_entity_poly.pdbx_seq_one_letter_code
_entity_poly.pdbx_strand_id
1 'polypeptide(L)'
;MSIDNALGLEHTYAAALEGLYAPIDPAGFPQPALLLLNRPLATALGLDPAWLEAHGAAVLSGSAVLEGTRPLAQAYAGHQFGHFNP
;
A
#
# COMPACT_ATOMS: atom_id res chain seq x y z
N MET A 1 2.33 3.82 20.19
CA MET A 1 0.97 3.44 19.73
C MET A 1 1.16 2.70 18.43
N SER A 2 0.67 1.46 18.29
CA SER A 2 0.83 0.68 17.05
C SER A 2 -0.18 1.16 16.01
N ILE A 3 0.24 1.30 14.74
CA ILE A 3 -0.65 1.76 13.66
C ILE A 3 -1.58 0.64 13.15
N ASP A 4 -1.34 -0.60 13.59
CA ASP A 4 -2.00 -1.81 13.07
C ASP A 4 -3.54 -1.77 13.19
N ASN A 5 -4.06 -1.06 14.20
CA ASN A 5 -5.51 -0.87 14.40
C ASN A 5 -6.00 0.54 14.02
N ALA A 6 -5.12 1.40 13.49
CA ALA A 6 -5.36 2.84 13.33
C ALA A 6 -5.79 3.25 11.91
N LEU A 7 -5.55 2.44 10.88
CA LEU A 7 -5.81 2.86 9.50
C LEU A 7 -7.30 2.83 9.10
N GLY A 8 -8.14 2.04 9.80
CA GLY A 8 -9.57 1.95 9.49
C GLY A 8 -9.88 1.61 8.02
N LEU A 9 -9.01 0.84 7.37
CA LEU A 9 -9.13 0.58 5.93
C LEU A 9 -10.32 -0.33 5.63
N GLU A 10 -11.11 0.09 4.65
CA GLU A 10 -12.09 -0.76 4.00
C GLU A 10 -11.53 -1.28 2.67
N HIS A 11 -11.75 -2.57 2.39
CA HIS A 11 -11.26 -3.22 1.18
C HIS A 11 -12.35 -3.31 0.11
N THR A 12 -13.04 -2.19 -0.15
CA THR A 12 -14.25 -2.14 -1.00
C THR A 12 -13.99 -2.61 -2.43
N TYR A 13 -12.82 -2.29 -3.01
CA TYR A 13 -12.42 -2.80 -4.32
C TYR A 13 -12.36 -4.33 -4.33
N ALA A 14 -11.64 -4.92 -3.36
CA ALA A 14 -11.49 -6.36 -3.26
C ALA A 14 -12.84 -7.07 -3.01
N ALA A 15 -13.72 -6.45 -2.24
CA ALA A 15 -15.04 -6.98 -1.90
C ALA A 15 -16.04 -6.89 -3.06
N ALA A 16 -16.00 -5.81 -3.86
CA ALA A 16 -16.98 -5.55 -4.91
C ALA A 16 -16.58 -6.06 -6.30
N LEU A 17 -15.27 -6.24 -6.56
CA LEU A 17 -14.72 -6.48 -7.90
C LEU A 17 -13.91 -7.77 -7.98
N GLU A 18 -14.48 -8.87 -7.47
CA GLU A 18 -13.87 -10.20 -7.60
C GLU A 18 -13.63 -10.56 -9.08
N GLY A 19 -12.47 -11.14 -9.37
CA GLY A 19 -12.03 -11.45 -10.74
C GLY A 19 -11.31 -10.30 -11.46
N LEU A 20 -11.31 -9.08 -10.92
CA LEU A 20 -10.53 -7.94 -11.46
C LEU A 20 -9.21 -7.70 -10.73
N TYR A 21 -8.77 -8.64 -9.90
CA TYR A 21 -7.49 -8.58 -9.20
C TYR A 21 -6.96 -9.97 -8.88
N ALA A 22 -5.70 -10.04 -8.51
CA ALA A 22 -5.09 -11.19 -7.85
C ALA A 22 -4.60 -10.79 -6.45
N PRO A 23 -4.91 -11.57 -5.38
CA PRO A 23 -4.28 -11.40 -4.09
C PRO A 23 -2.77 -11.64 -4.22
N ILE A 24 -1.94 -10.73 -3.70
CA ILE A 24 -0.49 -10.85 -3.76
C ILE A 24 0.17 -10.07 -2.63
N ASP A 25 1.03 -10.75 -1.87
CA ASP A 25 1.87 -10.10 -0.88
C ASP A 25 3.06 -9.39 -1.54
N PRO A 26 3.53 -8.26 -0.95
CA PRO A 26 4.73 -7.61 -1.43
C PRO A 26 5.96 -8.52 -1.27
N ALA A 27 6.88 -8.44 -2.22
CA ALA A 27 8.09 -9.27 -2.22
C ALA A 27 9.10 -8.93 -1.09
N GLY A 28 9.00 -7.72 -0.53
CA GLY A 28 9.93 -7.18 0.47
C GLY A 28 11.29 -6.79 -0.11
N PHE A 29 11.99 -5.89 0.60
CA PHE A 29 13.35 -5.46 0.25
C PHE A 29 14.26 -5.43 1.48
N PRO A 30 15.55 -5.81 1.34
CA PRO A 30 16.48 -5.80 2.46
C PRO A 30 16.84 -4.35 2.86
N GLN A 31 16.94 -4.13 4.18
CA GLN A 31 17.43 -2.87 4.78
C GLN A 31 16.76 -1.59 4.25
N PRO A 32 15.42 -1.49 4.29
CA PRO A 32 14.73 -0.31 3.80
C PRO A 32 15.03 0.90 4.69
N ALA A 33 15.26 2.05 4.08
CA ALA A 33 15.46 3.32 4.75
C ALA A 33 14.57 4.40 4.14
N LEU A 34 14.03 5.27 4.99
CA LEU A 34 13.22 6.40 4.57
C LEU A 34 14.12 7.54 4.08
N LEU A 35 13.98 7.95 2.81
CA LEU A 35 14.74 9.08 2.25
C LEU A 35 14.07 10.43 2.51
N LEU A 36 12.75 10.49 2.32
CA LEU A 36 11.94 11.69 2.49
C LEU A 36 10.52 11.29 2.92
N LEU A 37 9.93 12.04 3.85
CA LEU A 37 8.55 11.88 4.25
C LEU A 37 7.76 13.18 4.03
N ASN A 38 6.63 13.07 3.33
CA ASN A 38 5.66 14.15 3.24
C ASN A 38 4.81 14.20 4.51
N ARG A 39 5.33 14.89 5.54
CA ARG A 39 4.66 15.02 6.84
C ARG A 39 3.25 15.66 6.75
N PRO A 40 3.01 16.74 5.98
CA PRO A 40 1.66 17.28 5.81
C PRO A 40 0.65 16.26 5.26
N LEU A 41 1.07 15.46 4.28
CA LEU A 41 0.20 14.42 3.71
C LEU A 41 -0.08 13.30 4.73
N ALA A 42 0.92 12.86 5.49
CA ALA A 42 0.74 11.86 6.54
C ALA A 42 -0.34 12.31 7.54
N THR A 43 -0.24 13.54 8.04
CA THR A 43 -1.26 14.12 8.93
C THR A 43 -2.63 14.20 8.27
N ALA A 44 -2.72 14.61 6.99
CA ALA A 44 -3.98 14.70 6.25
C ALA A 44 -4.67 13.33 6.06
N LEU A 45 -3.88 12.26 5.98
CA LEU A 45 -4.36 10.87 5.91
C LEU A 45 -4.63 10.26 7.30
N GLY A 46 -4.48 11.02 8.40
CA GLY A 46 -4.66 10.53 9.76
C GLY A 46 -3.52 9.64 10.27
N LEU A 47 -2.36 9.65 9.59
CA LEU A 47 -1.18 8.87 9.95
C LEU A 47 -0.26 9.70 10.87
N ASP A 48 0.38 9.04 11.83
CA ASP A 48 1.40 9.66 12.68
C ASP A 48 2.73 9.81 11.91
N PRO A 49 3.19 11.04 11.60
CA PRO A 49 4.45 11.25 10.89
C PRO A 49 5.67 10.75 11.67
N ALA A 50 5.67 10.83 13.00
CA ALA A 50 6.78 10.37 13.82
C ALA A 50 6.88 8.84 13.80
N TRP A 51 5.73 8.15 13.82
CA TRP A 51 5.70 6.70 13.65
C TRP A 51 6.23 6.27 12.28
N LEU A 52 5.83 6.97 11.21
CA LEU A 52 6.29 6.70 9.84
C LEU A 52 7.80 6.93 9.66
N GLU A 53 8.38 7.92 10.36
CA GLU A 53 9.84 8.12 10.34
C GLU A 53 10.60 6.96 10.98
N ALA A 54 10.09 6.42 12.09
CA ALA A 54 10.75 5.36 12.82
C ALA A 54 10.53 3.96 12.19
N HIS A 55 9.34 3.69 11.64
CA HIS A 55 8.93 2.34 11.23
C HIS A 55 8.39 2.24 9.79
N GLY A 56 8.05 3.37 9.17
CA GLY A 56 7.36 3.41 7.89
C GLY A 56 8.17 2.81 6.74
N ALA A 57 9.50 2.82 6.81
CA ALA A 57 10.36 2.25 5.78
C ALA A 57 10.06 0.76 5.53
N ALA A 58 9.86 -0.03 6.58
CA ALA A 58 9.56 -1.46 6.45
C ALA A 58 8.19 -1.71 5.80
N VAL A 59 7.18 -0.93 6.17
CA VAL A 59 5.82 -1.08 5.64
C VAL A 59 5.72 -0.58 4.20
N LEU A 60 6.22 0.63 3.92
CA LEU A 60 6.08 1.27 2.62
C LEU A 60 6.94 0.60 1.53
N SER A 61 7.99 -0.13 1.92
CA SER A 61 8.75 -0.98 0.99
C SER A 61 8.17 -2.40 0.86
N GLY A 62 7.17 -2.76 1.67
CA GLY A 62 6.60 -4.10 1.68
C GLY A 62 7.48 -5.15 2.37
N SER A 63 8.50 -4.76 3.14
CA SER A 63 9.26 -5.66 4.01
C SER A 63 8.50 -6.05 5.28
N ALA A 64 7.43 -5.33 5.60
CA ALA A 64 6.44 -5.69 6.61
C ALA A 64 5.04 -5.40 6.05
N VAL A 65 4.07 -6.27 6.36
CA VAL A 65 2.66 -6.09 6.03
C VAL A 65 1.92 -5.74 7.31
N LEU A 66 1.15 -4.65 7.29
CA LEU A 66 0.34 -4.24 8.42
C LEU A 66 -0.85 -5.18 8.60
N GLU A 67 -1.15 -5.50 9.85
CA GLU A 67 -2.34 -6.26 10.19
C GLU A 67 -3.60 -5.56 9.65
N GLY A 68 -4.58 -6.35 9.19
CA GLY A 68 -5.83 -5.82 8.65
C GLY A 68 -5.75 -5.28 7.21
N THR A 69 -4.57 -5.26 6.57
CA THR A 69 -4.43 -4.94 5.14
C THR A 69 -4.74 -6.15 4.24
N ARG A 70 -5.18 -5.89 3.00
CA ARG A 70 -5.41 -6.92 1.96
C ARG A 70 -4.71 -6.53 0.66
N PRO A 71 -3.39 -6.77 0.55
CA PRO A 71 -2.63 -6.47 -0.67
C PRO A 71 -3.16 -7.22 -1.91
N LEU A 72 -3.22 -6.52 -3.04
CA LEU A 72 -3.69 -7.07 -4.31
C LEU A 72 -3.02 -6.36 -5.50
N ALA A 73 -3.00 -7.04 -6.65
CA ALA A 73 -2.66 -6.47 -7.95
C ALA A 73 -3.91 -6.41 -8.82
N GLN A 74 -4.28 -5.21 -9.25
CA GLN A 74 -5.45 -5.01 -10.12
C GLN A 74 -5.13 -5.42 -11.55
N ALA A 75 -6.04 -6.15 -12.19
CA ALA A 75 -5.99 -6.40 -13.61
C ALA A 75 -6.37 -5.12 -14.37
N TYR A 76 -5.64 -4.79 -15.42
CA TYR A 76 -5.97 -3.69 -16.32
C TYR A 76 -5.48 -4.01 -17.72
N ALA A 77 -6.13 -3.40 -18.71
CA ALA A 77 -5.75 -3.42 -20.11
C ALA A 77 -5.72 -1.98 -20.64
N GLY A 78 -5.18 -1.76 -21.83
CA GLY A 78 -5.16 -0.42 -22.39
C GLY A 78 -4.60 -0.35 -23.79
N HIS A 79 -4.79 0.81 -24.44
CA HIS A 79 -4.16 1.06 -25.73
C HIS A 79 -2.78 1.69 -25.53
N GLN A 80 -1.74 1.03 -26.01
CA GLN A 80 -0.37 1.53 -26.03
C GLN A 80 0.04 1.77 -27.49
N PHE A 81 0.43 3.01 -27.81
CA PHE A 81 0.78 3.42 -29.18
C PHE A 81 -0.28 3.06 -30.24
N GLY A 82 -1.56 3.23 -29.90
CA GLY A 82 -2.69 2.96 -30.80
C GLY A 82 -3.12 1.50 -30.90
N HIS A 83 -2.46 0.58 -30.21
CA HIS A 83 -2.77 -0.85 -30.23
C HIS A 83 -3.29 -1.31 -28.87
N PHE A 84 -4.32 -2.17 -28.86
CA PHE A 84 -4.85 -2.76 -27.63
C PHE A 84 -3.87 -3.79 -27.05
N ASN A 85 -3.54 -3.63 -25.77
CA ASN A 85 -2.76 -4.56 -24.96
C ASN A 85 -3.70 -5.17 -23.89
N PRO A 86 -4.04 -6.48 -24.01
CA PRO A 86 -5.01 -7.15 -23.15
C PRO A 86 -4.48 -7.51 -21.76
#